data_AF-D5AQV4-F1
#
_entry.id   AF-D5AQV4-F1
#
_cell.length_a   1.000
_cell.length_b   1.000
_cell.length_c   1.000
_cell.angle_alpha   90.00
_cell.angle_beta   90.00
_cell.angle_gamma   90.00
#
_symmetry.space_group_name_H-M   'P 1'
#
loop_
_entity.id
_entity.type
_entity.pdbx_description
1 polymer ?
#
loop_
_entity_poly.entity_id
_entity_poly.type
_entity_poly.pdbx_seq_one_letter_code
_entity_poly.pdbx_strand_id
1 'polypeptide(L)' 'MLEAVIVGLDGAPDESLLNVFQGYGGSVRFSSGTYTARLCRITASCTEGDRAAVKAWLRKAKEIDRHH' A
#
# COMPACT_ATOMS: atom_id res chain seq x y z
N MET A 1 -8.09 9.70 8.11
CA MET A 1 -6.76 9.71 7.43
C MET A 1 -6.55 8.44 6.61
N LEU A 2 -6.78 7.25 7.18
CA LEU A 2 -6.68 5.97 6.44
C LEU A 2 -7.64 5.92 5.23
N GLU A 3 -8.90 6.31 5.40
CA GLU A 3 -9.91 6.37 4.33
C GLU A 3 -9.45 7.18 3.11
N ALA A 4 -8.90 8.39 3.32
CA ALA A 4 -8.39 9.24 2.24
C ALA A 4 -7.23 8.58 1.46
N VAL A 5 -6.37 7.82 2.15
CA VAL A 5 -5.29 7.04 1.52
C VAL A 5 -5.88 5.90 0.67
N ILE A 6 -6.89 5.19 1.21
CA ILE A 6 -7.58 4.11 0.48
C ILE A 6 -8.21 4.65 -0.80
N VAL A 7 -8.97 5.74 -0.71
CA VAL A 7 -9.63 6.38 -1.86
C VAL A 7 -8.61 6.85 -2.90
N GLY A 8 -7.53 7.51 -2.46
CA GLY A 8 -6.48 7.99 -3.35
C GLY A 8 -5.75 6.86 -4.10
N LEU A 9 -5.49 5.73 -3.43
CA LEU A 9 -4.85 4.57 -4.04
C LEU A 9 -5.78 3.77 -4.96
N ASP A 10 -7.08 3.67 -4.62
CA ASP A 10 -8.04 2.92 -5.43
C ASP A 10 -8.37 3.64 -6.75
N GLY A 11 -8.34 4.97 -6.75
CA GLY A 11 -8.53 5.79 -7.94
C GLY A 11 -7.25 6.02 -8.76
N ALA A 12 -6.08 5.61 -8.27
CA ALA A 12 -4.81 5.84 -8.95
C ALA A 12 -4.57 4.81 -10.07
N PRO A 13 -4.03 5.22 -11.24
CA PRO A 13 -3.57 4.28 -12.25
C PRO A 13 -2.38 3.48 -11.71
N ASP A 14 -2.24 2.24 -12.17
CA ASP A 14 -1.24 1.28 -11.65
C ASP A 14 0.20 1.84 -11.70
N GLU A 15 0.53 2.56 -12.76
CA GLU A 15 1.83 3.21 -12.97
C GLU A 15 2.16 4.30 -11.95
N SER A 16 1.13 4.94 -11.38
CA SER A 16 1.26 6.00 -10.37
C SER A 16 1.08 5.49 -8.94
N LEU A 17 0.67 4.22 -8.78
CA LEU A 17 0.24 3.65 -7.51
C LEU A 17 1.34 3.72 -6.43
N LEU A 18 2.60 3.52 -6.83
CA LEU A 18 3.75 3.67 -5.94
C LEU A 18 3.98 5.13 -5.53
N ASN A 19 3.91 6.06 -6.48
CA ASN A 19 4.13 7.48 -6.25
C ASN A 19 3.04 8.06 -5.33
N VAL A 20 1.77 7.67 -5.54
CA VAL A 20 0.65 8.06 -4.67
C VAL A 20 0.85 7.50 -3.27
N PHE A 21 1.23 6.22 -3.14
CA PHE A 21 1.51 5.61 -1.85
C PHE A 21 2.63 6.34 -1.08
N GLN A 22 3.71 6.68 -1.77
CA GLN A 22 4.82 7.46 -1.21
C GLN A 22 4.44 8.91 -0.89
N GLY A 23 3.57 9.52 -1.69
CA GLY A 23 3.03 10.87 -1.45
C GLY A 23 2.24 10.97 -0.14
N TYR A 24 1.60 9.87 0.29
CA TYR A 24 0.98 9.77 1.61
C TYR A 24 1.96 9.39 2.73
N GLY A 25 3.26 9.33 2.45
CA GLY A 25 4.31 8.92 3.40
C GLY A 25 4.49 7.39 3.51
N GLY A 26 3.92 6.62 2.59
CA GLY A 26 4.10 5.18 2.53
C GLY A 26 5.51 4.80 2.10
N SER A 27 6.06 3.75 2.71
CA SER A 27 7.40 3.25 2.35
C SER A 27 7.31 1.83 1.81
N VAL A 28 8.06 1.55 0.74
CA VAL A 28 8.27 0.19 0.24
C VAL A 28 9.76 -0.13 0.36
N ARG A 29 10.10 -1.26 0.98
CA ARG A 29 11.48 -1.73 1.10
C ARG A 29 11.63 -3.13 0.54
N PHE A 30 12.68 -3.37 -0.23
CA PHE A 30 13.06 -4.69 -0.68
C PHE A 30 14.09 -5.30 0.27
N SER A 31 13.85 -6.53 0.70
CA SER A 31 14.79 -7.32 1.49
C SER A 31 14.61 -8.80 1.17
N SER A 32 15.71 -9.51 0.88
CA SER A 32 15.73 -10.97 0.70
C SER A 32 14.63 -11.50 -0.25
N GLY A 33 14.43 -10.86 -1.41
CA GLY A 33 13.44 -11.29 -2.39
C GLY A 33 12.00 -10.85 -2.10
N THR A 34 11.77 -10.06 -1.05
CA THR A 34 10.44 -9.63 -0.62
C THR A 34 10.34 -8.10 -0.55
N TYR A 35 9.29 -7.56 -1.15
CA TYR A 35 8.90 -6.16 -1.05
C TYR A 35 7.93 -5.98 0.10
N THR A 36 8.21 -5.05 1.01
CA THR A 36 7.38 -4.75 2.18
C THR A 36 6.86 -3.32 2.10
N ALA A 37 5.55 -3.14 1.95
CA ALA A 37 4.86 -1.86 1.96
C ALA A 37 4.32 -1.54 3.37
N ARG A 38 4.59 -0.33 3.86
CA ARG A 38 4.20 0.13 5.19
C ARG A 38 3.67 1.56 5.16
N LEU A 39 2.49 1.76 5.73
CA LEU A 39 1.83 3.06 5.93
C LEU A 39 0.73 2.92 6.99
N CYS A 40 0.43 3.97 7.76
CA CYS A 40 -0.65 4.01 8.76
C CYS A 40 -0.65 2.80 9.74
N ARG A 41 0.53 2.33 10.16
CA ARG A 41 0.75 1.11 11.00
C ARG A 41 0.31 -0.21 10.35
N ILE A 42 -0.13 -0.18 9.09
CA ILE A 42 -0.45 -1.35 8.29
C ILE A 42 0.79 -1.75 7.50
N THR A 43 1.08 -3.04 7.49
CA THR A 43 2.20 -3.64 6.75
C THR A 43 1.67 -4.78 5.91
N ALA A 44 2.12 -4.84 4.65
CA ALA A 44 1.91 -5.95 3.74
C ALA A 44 3.19 -6.23 2.96
N SER A 45 3.36 -7.48 2.53
CA SER A 45 4.54 -7.92 1.80
C SER A 45 4.16 -8.73 0.58
N CYS A 46 4.99 -8.67 -0.46
CA CYS A 46 4.82 -9.43 -1.69
C CYS A 46 6.19 -9.71 -2.32
N THR A 47 6.34 -10.84 -3.01
CA THR A 47 7.55 -11.20 -3.76
C THR A 47 7.48 -10.78 -5.22
N GLU A 48 6.29 -10.50 -5.74
CA GLU A 48 6.04 -10.19 -7.15
C GLU A 48 6.48 -8.77 -7.56
N GLY A 49 6.63 -7.85 -6.60
CA GLY A 49 7.05 -6.49 -6.87
C GLY A 49 6.59 -5.48 -5.81
N ASP A 50 7.11 -4.26 -5.94
CA ASP A 50 6.77 -3.11 -5.12
C ASP A 50 5.29 -2.73 -5.25
N ARG A 51 4.76 -2.66 -6.48
CA ARG A 51 3.33 -2.37 -6.74
C ARG A 51 2.42 -3.45 -6.18
N ALA A 52 2.80 -4.72 -6.31
CA ALA A 52 2.04 -5.83 -5.77
C ALA A 52 2.00 -5.77 -4.22
N ALA A 53 3.10 -5.35 -3.58
CA ALA A 53 3.13 -5.10 -2.14
C ALA A 53 2.19 -3.94 -1.73
N VAL A 54 2.13 -2.85 -2.50
CA VAL A 54 1.18 -1.75 -2.24
C VAL A 54 -0.27 -2.17 -2.45
N LYS A 55 -0.57 -2.98 -3.48
CA LYS A 55 -1.92 -3.57 -3.67
C LYS A 55 -2.30 -4.52 -2.53
N ALA A 56 -1.35 -5.30 -2.02
CA ALA A 56 -1.56 -6.13 -0.84
C ALA A 56 -1.82 -5.27 0.40
N TRP A 57 -1.12 -4.14 0.55
CA TRP A 57 -1.38 -3.17 1.60
C TRP A 57 -2.79 -2.58 1.49
N LEU A 58 -3.22 -2.18 0.28
CA LEU A 58 -4.54 -1.59 0.03
C LEU A 58 -5.67 -2.56 0.41
N ARG A 59 -5.54 -3.84 0.04
CA ARG A 59 -6.50 -4.89 0.43
C ARG A 59 -6.64 -4.98 1.95
N LYS A 60 -5.51 -5.06 2.66
CA LYS A 60 -5.48 -5.11 4.13
C LYS A 60 -6.04 -3.83 4.78
N ALA A 61 -5.76 -2.67 4.19
CA ALA A 61 -6.30 -1.40 4.66
C ALA A 61 -7.83 -1.36 4.55
N LYS A 62 -8.40 -1.83 3.43
CA LYS A 62 -9.86 -1.95 3.24
C LYS A 62 -10.50 -2.90 4.24
N GLU A 63 -9.84 -4.00 4.60
CA GLU A 63 -10.33 -4.92 5.64
C GLU A 63 -10.40 -4.21 7.00
N ILE A 64 -9.33 -3.52 7.40
CA ILE A 64 -9.27 -2.81 8.68
C ILE A 64 -10.32 -1.68 8.75
N ASP A 65 -10.47 -0.91 7.67
CA ASP A 65 -11.41 0.21 7.58
C ASP A 65 -12.87 -0.24 7.73
N ARG A 66 -13.22 -1.44 7.24
CA ARG A 66 -14.57 -2.02 7.41
C ARG A 66 -14.89 -2.53 8.82
N HIS A 67 -13.86 -2.76 9.64
CA HIS A 67 -14.00 -3.30 10.99
C HIS A 67 -13.90 -2.22 12.09
N HIS A 68 -13.83 -0.95 11.70
CA HIS A 68 -13.74 0.23 12.57
C HIS A 68 -14.99 1.10 12.44
#